data_AF-F7XU04-F1
#
_entry.id   AF-F7XU04-F1
#
_cell.length_a   1.000
_cell.length_b   1.000
_cell.length_c   1.000
_cell.angle_alpha   90.00
_cell.angle_beta   90.00
_cell.angle_gamma   90.00
#
_symmetry.space_group_name_H-M   'P 1'
#
loop_
_entity.id
_entity.type
_entity.pdbx_description
1 polymer ?
#
loop_
_entity_poly.entity_id
_entity_poly.type
_entity_poly.pdbx_seq_one_letter_code
_entity_poly.pdbx_strand_id
1 'polypeptide(L)'
;MLLQEQVVVVINADDYYKDHSKLSIEERAKMNYDHPRSIDNDPLVRQIKELVLGKPINMPRYDYITHSRKKETTLVDSHQIVVLDLTLAVKEVRQLYEY
;
A
#
# COMPACT_ATOMS: atom_id res chain seq x y z
N MET A 1 -27.80 -11.02 -17.05
CA MET A 1 -26.49 -10.36 -16.86
C MET A 1 -26.39 -9.98 -15.39
N LEU A 2 -25.70 -10.78 -14.59
CA LEU A 2 -25.45 -10.46 -13.18
C LEU A 2 -24.40 -9.34 -13.18
N LEU A 3 -24.79 -8.14 -12.76
CA LEU A 3 -23.81 -7.15 -12.31
C LEU A 3 -23.15 -7.77 -11.07
N GLN A 4 -21.95 -8.32 -11.22
CA GLN A 4 -21.13 -8.61 -10.05
C GLN A 4 -20.98 -7.30 -9.29
N GLU A 5 -21.28 -7.29 -7.99
CA GLU A 5 -21.00 -6.15 -7.13
C GLU A 5 -19.54 -5.77 -7.34
N GLN A 6 -19.28 -4.58 -7.90
CA GLN A 6 -17.94 -4.08 -8.06
C GLN A 6 -17.40 -3.79 -6.66
N VAL A 7 -16.62 -4.72 -6.12
CA VAL A 7 -15.92 -4.51 -4.87
C VAL A 7 -14.75 -3.57 -5.15
N VAL A 8 -14.84 -2.34 -4.66
CA VAL A 8 -13.73 -1.38 -4.72
C VAL A 8 -12.79 -1.66 -3.56
N VAL A 9 -11.50 -1.79 -3.84
CA VAL A 9 -10.47 -1.83 -2.80
C VAL A 9 -9.62 -0.58 -2.87
N VAL A 10 -9.52 0.08 -1.72
CA VAL A 10 -8.58 1.18 -1.54
C VAL A 10 -7.25 0.59 -1.11
N ILE A 11 -6.22 0.76 -1.94
CA ILE A 11 -4.84 0.50 -1.54
C ILE A 11 -4.35 1.80 -0.91
N ASN A 12 -3.96 1.76 0.36
CA ASN A 12 -3.38 2.93 1.02
C ASN A 12 -1.85 2.86 0.93
N ALA A 13 -1.19 3.90 0.43
CA ALA A 13 0.27 3.95 0.37
C ALA A 13 0.92 3.90 1.77
N ASP A 14 0.23 4.40 2.80
CA ASP A 14 0.70 4.37 4.19
C ASP A 14 0.87 2.93 4.72
N ASP A 15 0.10 1.96 4.19
CA ASP A 15 0.31 0.54 4.52
C ASP A 15 1.69 0.04 4.09
N TYR A 16 2.34 0.76 3.16
CA TYR A 16 3.66 0.49 2.62
C TYR A 16 4.74 1.36 3.23
N TYR A 17 4.54 2.02 4.37
CA TYR A 17 5.68 2.60 5.09
C TYR A 17 6.78 1.56 5.32
N LYS A 18 8.03 2.00 5.22
CA LYS A 18 9.22 1.17 5.45
C LYS A 18 9.19 0.57 6.85
N ASP A 19 9.60 -0.68 6.93
CA ASP A 19 9.66 -1.37 8.22
C ASP A 19 10.88 -0.89 9.02
N HIS A 20 10.58 -0.18 10.10
CA HIS A 20 11.55 0.30 11.08
C HIS A 20 11.38 -0.41 12.44
N SER A 21 10.74 -1.58 12.50
CA SER A 21 10.48 -2.35 13.73
C SER A 21 11.71 -2.65 14.59
N LYS A 22 12.93 -2.50 14.06
CA LYS A 22 14.19 -2.63 14.79
C LYS A 22 14.56 -1.39 15.63
N LEU A 23 13.97 -0.23 15.34
CA LEU A 23 14.14 1.01 16.09
C LEU A 23 13.19 1.05 17.29
N SER A 24 13.54 1.82 18.32
CA SER A 24 12.66 2.05 19.45
C SER A 24 11.39 2.80 19.03
N ILE A 25 10.34 2.78 19.85
CA ILE A 25 9.12 3.55 19.54
C ILE A 25 9.38 5.06 19.52
N GLU A 26 10.27 5.55 20.40
CA GLU A 26 10.66 6.97 20.46
C GLU A 26 11.46 7.42 19.24
N GLU A 27 12.28 6.54 18.67
CA GLU A 27 13.02 6.80 17.43
C GLU A 27 12.07 6.87 16.23
N ARG A 28 11.12 5.92 16.16
CA ARG A 28 10.12 5.89 15.08
C ARG A 28 9.19 7.09 15.14
N ALA A 29 8.77 7.53 16.32
CA ALA A 29 7.93 8.71 16.49
C ALA A 29 8.57 10.02 15.99
N LYS A 30 9.90 10.07 15.83
CA LYS A 30 10.62 11.25 15.30
C LYS A 30 10.76 11.22 13.78
N MET A 31 10.36 10.14 13.12
CA MET A 31 10.49 10.01 11.67
C MET A 31 9.47 10.88 10.95
N ASN A 32 9.87 11.40 9.79
CA ASN A 32 8.96 12.12 8.90
C ASN A 32 8.27 11.12 7.96
N TYR A 33 7.05 10.73 8.32
CA TYR A 33 6.22 9.83 7.51
C TYR A 33 5.61 10.52 6.29
N ASP A 34 5.46 11.86 6.31
CA ASP A 34 5.01 12.67 5.17
C ASP A 34 6.09 12.88 4.08
N HIS A 35 7.29 12.33 4.24
CA HIS A 35 8.31 12.41 3.20
C HIS A 35 8.16 11.24 2.22
N PRO A 36 8.16 11.42 0.88
CA PRO A 36 8.00 10.32 -0.10
C PRO A 36 8.97 9.12 0.02
N ARG A 37 10.03 9.25 0.83
CA ARG A 37 11.04 8.21 1.07
C ARG A 37 10.70 7.31 2.26
N SER A 38 9.68 7.66 3.05
CA SER A 38 9.13 6.83 4.12
C SER A 38 8.41 5.61 3.54
N ILE A 39 7.90 5.71 2.31
CA ILE A 39 7.22 4.63 1.59
C ILE A 39 8.24 3.63 1.01
N ASP A 40 7.89 2.37 1.12
CA ASP A 40 8.56 1.22 0.53
C ASP A 40 7.99 0.97 -0.87
N ASN A 41 8.58 1.68 -1.85
CA ASN A 41 8.05 1.73 -3.22
C ASN A 41 8.14 0.39 -3.95
N ASP A 42 9.15 -0.43 -3.64
CA ASP A 42 9.39 -1.71 -4.32
C ASP A 42 8.21 -2.69 -4.16
N PRO A 43 7.74 -3.02 -2.94
CA PRO A 43 6.57 -3.86 -2.77
C PRO A 43 5.29 -3.21 -3.29
N LEU A 44 5.12 -1.89 -3.13
CA LEU A 44 3.94 -1.16 -3.61
C LEU A 44 3.79 -1.29 -5.13
N VAL A 45 4.84 -0.92 -5.88
CA VAL A 45 4.83 -0.99 -7.35
C VAL A 45 4.66 -2.42 -7.83
N ARG A 46 5.35 -3.38 -7.21
CA ARG A 46 5.22 -4.80 -7.58
C ARG A 46 3.79 -5.30 -7.40
N GLN A 47 3.18 -5.03 -6.25
CA GLN A 47 1.85 -5.54 -5.93
C GLN A 47 0.75 -4.85 -6.75
N ILE A 48 0.88 -3.56 -7.05
CA ILE A 48 -0.02 -2.88 -7.99
C ILE A 48 0.07 -3.53 -9.38
N LYS A 49 1.27 -3.84 -9.86
CA LYS A 49 1.44 -4.57 -11.14
C LYS A 49 0.82 -5.96 -11.10
N GLU A 50 0.92 -6.67 -9.98
CA GLU A 50 0.27 -7.98 -9.79
C GLU A 50 -1.26 -7.86 -9.89
N LEU A 51 -1.85 -6.85 -9.23
CA LEU A 51 -3.29 -6.58 -9.32
C LEU A 51 -3.74 -6.24 -10.75
N VAL A 52 -3.01 -5.35 -11.45
CA VAL A 52 -3.27 -5.01 -12.86
C VAL A 52 -3.22 -6.25 -13.76
N LEU A 53 -2.39 -7.24 -13.42
CA LEU A 53 -2.28 -8.51 -14.15
C LEU A 53 -3.30 -9.57 -13.74
N GLY A 54 -4.30 -9.23 -12.93
CA GLY A 54 -5.31 -10.19 -12.51
C GLY A 54 -4.84 -11.13 -11.39
N LYS A 55 -3.80 -10.77 -10.61
CA LYS A 55 -3.26 -11.61 -9.53
C LYS A 55 -3.60 -11.03 -8.16
N PRO A 56 -4.07 -11.85 -7.20
CA PRO A 56 -4.30 -11.39 -5.84
C PRO A 56 -2.97 -11.07 -5.13
N ILE A 57 -3.02 -10.15 -4.16
CA ILE A 57 -1.85 -9.76 -3.37
C ILE A 57 -2.11 -9.91 -1.88
N ASN A 58 -1.03 -10.02 -1.11
CA ASN A 58 -1.03 -9.85 0.33
C ASN A 58 -0.56 -8.43 0.65
N MET A 59 -1.49 -7.50 0.75
CA MET A 59 -1.21 -6.11 1.07
C MET A 59 -0.69 -6.01 2.52
N PRO A 60 0.42 -5.32 2.78
CA PRO A 60 0.87 -5.07 4.15
C PRO A 60 -0.18 -4.29 4.94
N ARG A 61 -0.05 -4.31 6.27
CA ARG A 61 -0.84 -3.46 7.15
C ARG A 61 0.09 -2.63 8.00
N TYR A 62 -0.21 -1.35 8.15
CA TYR A 62 0.54 -0.47 9.03
C TYR A 62 -0.18 -0.23 10.35
N ASP A 63 0.58 -0.18 11.43
CA ASP A 63 0.10 0.15 12.77
C ASP A 63 0.53 1.57 13.15
N TYR A 64 -0.43 2.50 13.14
CA TYR A 64 -0.18 3.91 13.44
C TYR A 64 0.10 4.18 14.93
N ILE A 65 -0.31 3.29 15.83
CA ILE A 65 -0.06 3.43 17.27
C ILE A 65 1.40 3.13 17.57
N THR A 66 1.91 2.06 16.96
CA THR A 66 3.27 1.60 17.18
C THR A 66 4.26 2.16 16.15
N HIS A 67 3.80 2.75 15.05
CA HIS A 67 4.64 3.17 13.92
C HIS A 67 5.43 1.99 13.30
N SER A 68 4.76 0.87 13.02
CA SER A 68 5.39 -0.31 12.41
C SER A 68 4.50 -1.02 11.41
N ARG A 69 5.15 -1.73 10.48
CA ARG A 69 4.50 -2.74 9.65
C ARG A 69 4.10 -3.95 10.50
N LYS A 70 2.87 -4.42 10.32
CA LYS A 70 2.35 -5.64 10.95
C LYS A 70 2.88 -6.88 10.24
N LYS A 71 2.85 -8.02 10.93
CA LYS A 71 3.14 -9.33 10.31
C LYS A 71 1.95 -9.82 9.48
N GLU A 72 0.75 -9.45 9.89
CA GLU A 72 -0.50 -9.76 9.21
C GLU A 72 -0.65 -8.91 7.95
N THR A 73 -1.15 -9.55 6.90
CA THR A 73 -1.49 -8.91 5.63
C THR A 73 -2.99 -8.99 5.36
N THR A 74 -3.49 -8.12 4.49
CA THR A 74 -4.84 -8.21 3.94
C THR A 74 -4.77 -8.84 2.56
N LEU A 75 -5.54 -9.90 2.33
CA LEU A 75 -5.69 -10.46 0.99
C LEU A 75 -6.55 -9.51 0.16
N VAL A 76 -6.03 -9.07 -0.98
CA VAL A 76 -6.74 -8.26 -1.98
C VAL A 76 -6.87 -9.10 -3.23
N ASP A 77 -8.10 -9.27 -3.71
CA ASP A 77 -8.39 -10.00 -4.95
C ASP A 77 -8.21 -9.06 -6.15
N SER A 78 -7.78 -9.66 -7.25
CA SER A 78 -7.55 -9.04 -8.54
C SER A 78 -8.77 -8.41 -9.22
N HIS A 79 -9.99 -8.86 -8.88
CA HIS A 79 -11.24 -8.34 -9.47
C HIS A 79 -11.73 -7.05 -8.80
N GLN A 80 -10.92 -6.45 -7.91
CA GLN A 80 -11.29 -5.28 -7.13
C GLN A 80 -10.75 -4.00 -7.79
N ILE A 81 -11.58 -2.98 -7.96
CA ILE A 81 -11.13 -1.69 -8.51
C ILE A 81 -10.18 -1.05 -7.48
N VAL A 82 -8.94 -0.78 -7.89
CA VAL A 82 -7.89 -0.22 -7.04
C VAL A 82 -7.98 1.30 -7.05
N VAL A 83 -8.44 1.89 -5.94
CA VAL A 83 -8.29 3.32 -5.68
C VAL A 83 -7.07 3.50 -4.79
N LEU A 84 -6.10 4.30 -5.23
CA LEU A 84 -4.94 4.63 -4.41
C LEU A 84 -5.18 6.01 -3.80
N ASP A 85 -5.23 6.09 -2.48
CA ASP A 85 -5.22 7.40 -1.79
C ASP A 85 -3.78 7.90 -1.75
N LEU A 86 -3.57 9.10 -2.28
CA LEU A 86 -2.30 9.56 -2.84
C LEU A 86 -1.89 10.92 -2.28
N THR A 87 -1.62 10.99 -0.99
CA THR A 87 -0.98 12.20 -0.44
C THR A 87 0.43 12.41 -1.03
N LEU A 88 1.12 11.36 -1.53
CA LEU A 88 2.48 11.43 -2.09
C LEU A 88 2.77 10.40 -3.20
N ALA A 89 1.97 10.37 -4.27
CA ALA A 89 2.10 9.33 -5.29
C ALA A 89 3.51 9.20 -5.89
N VAL A 90 4.04 7.99 -5.78
CA VAL A 90 5.26 7.49 -6.42
C VAL A 90 5.13 7.61 -7.94
N LYS A 91 6.15 8.13 -8.62
CA LYS A 91 6.11 8.42 -10.07
C LYS A 91 5.80 7.17 -10.89
N GLU A 92 6.36 6.04 -10.51
CA GLU A 92 6.20 4.73 -11.14
C GLU A 92 4.75 4.23 -11.04
N VAL A 93 4.05 4.54 -9.95
CA VAL A 93 2.64 4.17 -9.77
C VAL A 93 1.73 5.08 -10.58
N ARG A 94 2.04 6.38 -10.69
CA ARG A 94 1.31 7.32 -11.55
C ARG A 94 1.26 6.87 -13.01
N GLN A 95 2.31 6.22 -13.49
CA GLN A 95 2.40 5.71 -14.86
C GLN A 95 1.54 4.46 -15.10
N LEU A 96 1.07 3.79 -14.05
CA LEU A 96 0.18 2.62 -14.16
C LEU A 96 -1.29 3.02 -14.32
N TYR A 97 -1.64 4.29 -14.08
CA TYR A 97 -2.93 4.84 -14.44
C TYR A 97 -2.95 5.09 -15.95
N GLU A 98 -3.43 4.11 -16.72
CA GLU A 98 -3.90 4.35 -18.08
C GLU A 98 -5.39 4.80 -18.03
N TYR A 99 -5.74 5.74 -18.92
CA TYR A 99 -6.98 6.53 -19.02
C TYR A 99 -8.30 5.85 -18.66
#